data_AF-A0A953Q698-F1
#
_entry.id   AF-A0A953Q698-F1
#
_cell.length_a   1.000
_cell.length_b   1.000
_cell.length_c   1.000
_cell.angle_alpha   90.00
_cell.angle_beta   90.00
_cell.angle_gamma   90.00
#
_symmetry.space_group_name_H-M   'P 1'
#
loop_
_entity.id
_entity.type
_entity.pdbx_description
1 polymer ?
#
loop_
_entity_poly.entity_id
_entity_poly.type
_entity_poly.pdbx_seq_one_letter_code
_entity_poly.pdbx_strand_id
1 'polypeptide(L)'
;MTDHIYQQHPDVLLDLTFELWGQKHVIDYGLLAAGDLDWLSNVDDESPEAAGPRQARTLLYHRALAIPTETMLIGNLHAETPPIEERLATAMGSAPLFLGDLRKLTPAEQDWYGEKIRWFKQFRAGVPISEGFFPLGNWQQPGAVTWDGFARLSRQGEGLVVLFKNDAPIAQVEVKLPAFPDGSFHVRSVMTSQTLGTFSGEQFRRGITAHFPEGHKVEILEIRR
;
A
#
# COMPACT_ATOMS: atom_id res chain seq x y z
N MET A 1 -23.84 9.96 17.82
CA MET A 1 -23.22 9.06 18.83
C MET A 1 -21.73 9.33 18.90
N THR A 2 -21.01 9.27 17.78
CA THR A 2 -19.58 9.57 17.70
C THR A 2 -19.24 11.02 18.08
N ASP A 3 -20.11 11.99 17.80
CA ASP A 3 -19.96 13.37 18.30
C ASP A 3 -19.75 13.47 19.81
N HIS A 4 -20.47 12.66 20.59
CA HIS A 4 -20.32 12.64 22.05
C HIS A 4 -18.98 12.08 22.49
N ILE A 5 -18.48 11.08 21.76
CA ILE A 5 -17.16 10.48 22.01
C ILE A 5 -16.07 11.52 21.73
N TYR A 6 -16.12 12.20 20.58
CA TYR A 6 -15.14 13.25 20.25
C TYR A 6 -15.21 14.45 21.21
N GLN A 7 -16.39 14.81 21.71
CA GLN A 7 -16.51 15.86 22.74
C GLN A 7 -15.78 15.51 24.04
N GLN A 8 -15.79 14.24 24.43
CA GLN A 8 -15.14 13.76 25.66
C GLN A 8 -13.67 13.39 25.46
N HIS A 9 -13.34 12.94 24.25
CA HIS A 9 -12.05 12.39 23.88
C HIS A 9 -11.65 12.91 22.48
N PRO A 10 -11.24 14.17 22.33
CA PRO A 10 -10.99 14.77 21.01
C PRO A 10 -9.78 14.17 20.27
N ASP A 11 -8.90 13.45 20.98
CA ASP A 11 -7.65 12.91 20.43
C ASP A 11 -7.75 11.43 20.01
N VAL A 12 -8.93 10.81 20.11
CA VAL A 12 -9.10 9.41 19.66
C VAL A 12 -9.36 9.36 18.16
N LEU A 13 -8.87 8.30 17.53
CA LEU A 13 -9.31 7.90 16.19
C LEU A 13 -10.40 6.84 16.34
N LEU A 14 -11.50 7.01 15.63
CA LEU A 14 -12.58 6.04 15.58
C LEU A 14 -12.53 5.25 14.27
N ASP A 15 -12.33 3.94 14.41
CA ASP A 15 -12.60 2.97 13.36
C ASP A 15 -14.02 2.41 13.55
N LEU A 16 -14.83 2.52 12.52
CA LEU A 16 -16.19 2.01 12.51
C LEU A 16 -16.26 0.85 11.53
N THR A 17 -16.48 -0.35 12.03
CA THR A 17 -16.32 -1.57 11.24
C THR A 17 -17.57 -1.95 10.45
N PHE A 18 -17.40 -2.78 9.41
CA PHE A 18 -18.53 -3.29 8.64
C PHE A 18 -19.60 -4.02 9.48
N GLU A 19 -19.26 -4.56 10.66
CA GLU A 19 -20.23 -5.13 11.59
C GLU A 19 -21.21 -4.09 12.12
N LEU A 20 -20.75 -2.85 12.32
CA LEU A 20 -21.60 -1.72 12.71
C LEU A 20 -22.47 -1.27 11.53
N TRP A 21 -21.92 -1.24 10.32
CA TRP A 21 -22.62 -0.81 9.12
C TRP A 21 -23.56 -1.87 8.53
N GLY A 22 -23.38 -3.13 8.90
CA GLY A 22 -24.17 -4.26 8.43
C GLY A 22 -23.80 -4.76 7.04
N GLN A 23 -22.74 -4.23 6.41
CA GLN A 23 -22.34 -4.63 5.06
C GLN A 23 -20.82 -4.53 4.84
N LYS A 24 -20.21 -5.64 4.39
CA LYS A 24 -18.80 -5.67 3.98
C LYS A 24 -18.55 -4.87 2.70
N HIS A 25 -17.33 -4.36 2.54
CA HIS A 25 -16.80 -3.69 1.35
C HIS A 25 -17.41 -2.30 1.07
N VAL A 26 -18.19 -1.77 1.99
CA VAL A 26 -18.80 -0.44 1.86
C VAL A 26 -17.89 0.56 2.54
N ILE A 27 -17.69 1.69 1.86
CA ILE A 27 -17.11 2.90 2.41
C ILE A 27 -17.64 4.06 1.56
N ASP A 28 -18.07 5.13 2.21
CA ASP A 28 -18.49 6.36 1.54
C ASP A 28 -18.24 7.57 2.45
N TYR A 29 -18.48 8.78 1.93
CA TYR A 29 -18.26 10.01 2.69
C TYR A 29 -19.24 10.19 3.86
N GLY A 30 -20.38 9.52 3.86
CA GLY A 30 -21.30 9.51 5.00
C GLY A 30 -20.77 8.68 6.16
N LEU A 31 -20.20 7.51 5.85
CA LEU A 31 -19.51 6.67 6.84
C LEU A 31 -18.27 7.38 7.41
N LEU A 32 -17.49 8.03 6.56
CA LEU A 32 -16.33 8.83 6.99
C LEU A 32 -16.71 10.15 7.68
N ALA A 33 -17.97 10.59 7.61
CA ALA A 33 -18.46 11.68 8.45
C ALA A 33 -18.78 11.21 9.88
N ALA A 34 -18.94 9.90 10.08
CA ALA A 34 -19.24 9.32 11.38
C ALA A 34 -18.00 8.83 12.14
N GLY A 35 -16.89 8.51 11.46
CA GLY A 35 -15.62 8.09 12.06
C GLY A 35 -14.42 8.40 11.15
N ASP A 36 -13.20 8.19 11.66
CA ASP A 36 -11.95 8.54 10.96
C ASP A 36 -11.48 7.45 9.99
N LEU A 37 -11.72 6.20 10.37
CA LEU A 37 -11.30 4.99 9.67
C LEU A 37 -12.51 4.08 9.47
N ASP A 38 -12.42 3.24 8.45
CA ASP A 38 -13.41 2.22 8.16
C ASP A 38 -12.73 0.89 7.86
N TRP A 39 -13.01 -0.10 8.72
CA TRP A 39 -12.67 -1.49 8.48
C TRP A 39 -13.49 -2.05 7.32
N LEU A 40 -12.91 -1.96 6.13
CA LEU A 40 -13.58 -2.20 4.87
C LEU A 40 -13.94 -3.68 4.67
N SER A 41 -13.06 -4.61 5.05
CA SER A 41 -13.30 -6.04 4.88
C SER A 41 -12.33 -6.94 5.64
N ASN A 42 -12.73 -8.21 5.73
CA ASN A 42 -11.85 -9.33 5.97
C ASN A 42 -11.58 -10.08 4.66
N VAL A 43 -10.32 -10.29 4.33
CA VAL A 43 -9.83 -11.15 3.24
C VAL A 43 -9.39 -12.52 3.75
N ASP A 44 -9.26 -13.51 2.90
CA ASP A 44 -8.70 -14.81 3.31
C ASP A 44 -7.16 -14.76 3.30
N ASP A 45 -6.52 -14.65 4.47
CA ASP A 45 -5.05 -14.56 4.63
C ASP A 45 -4.47 -15.55 5.65
N GLU A 46 -5.18 -16.66 5.90
CA GLU A 46 -4.77 -17.64 6.91
C GLU A 46 -3.63 -18.56 6.46
N SER A 47 -3.32 -18.61 5.16
CA SER A 47 -2.23 -19.40 4.60
C SER A 47 -1.41 -18.67 3.54
N PRO A 48 -0.17 -19.10 3.26
CA PRO A 48 0.67 -18.51 2.21
C PRO A 48 0.07 -18.55 0.80
N GLU A 49 -0.75 -19.56 0.53
CA GLU A 49 -1.41 -19.78 -0.76
C GLU A 49 -2.73 -19.00 -0.88
N ALA A 50 -3.23 -18.45 0.22
CA ALA A 50 -4.46 -17.68 0.24
C ALA A 50 -4.31 -16.41 -0.59
N ALA A 51 -5.41 -15.99 -1.22
CA ALA A 51 -5.41 -14.81 -2.09
C ALA A 51 -5.51 -13.48 -1.33
N GLY A 52 -5.35 -13.48 0.00
CA GLY A 52 -5.59 -12.38 0.91
C GLY A 52 -5.01 -11.04 0.45
N PRO A 53 -3.69 -10.92 0.26
CA PRO A 53 -3.07 -9.68 -0.20
C PRO A 53 -3.66 -9.19 -1.52
N ARG A 54 -3.93 -10.11 -2.46
CA ARG A 54 -4.51 -9.78 -3.77
C ARG A 54 -5.97 -9.32 -3.67
N GLN A 55 -6.76 -9.94 -2.81
CA GLN A 55 -8.13 -9.51 -2.50
C GLN A 55 -8.13 -8.11 -1.86
N ALA A 56 -7.20 -7.87 -0.93
CA ALA A 56 -7.04 -6.58 -0.27
C ALA A 56 -6.67 -5.48 -1.26
N ARG A 57 -5.72 -5.73 -2.17
CA ARG A 57 -5.37 -4.81 -3.25
C ARG A 57 -6.51 -4.55 -4.22
N THR A 58 -7.31 -5.56 -4.54
CA THR A 58 -8.50 -5.39 -5.40
C THR A 58 -9.48 -4.38 -4.77
N LEU A 59 -9.79 -4.56 -3.48
CA LEU A 59 -10.65 -3.62 -2.74
C LEU A 59 -10.02 -2.22 -2.68
N LEU A 60 -8.73 -2.13 -2.36
CA LEU A 60 -7.98 -0.87 -2.34
C LEU A 60 -8.12 -0.11 -3.65
N TYR A 61 -7.79 -0.75 -4.79
CA TYR A 61 -7.80 -0.09 -6.09
C TYR A 61 -9.19 0.38 -6.50
N HIS A 62 -10.23 -0.38 -6.18
CA HIS A 62 -11.60 -0.03 -6.52
C HIS A 62 -12.15 1.12 -5.67
N ARG A 63 -11.60 1.37 -4.48
CA ARG A 63 -12.06 2.44 -3.58
C ARG A 63 -11.16 3.69 -3.64
N ALA A 64 -9.86 3.52 -3.83
CA ALA A 64 -8.88 4.60 -3.83
C ALA A 64 -9.10 5.67 -4.91
N LEU A 65 -9.91 5.38 -5.94
CA LEU A 65 -10.29 6.35 -6.96
C LEU A 65 -11.21 7.46 -6.43
N ALA A 66 -11.90 7.22 -5.32
CA ALA A 66 -12.83 8.19 -4.71
C ALA A 66 -12.54 8.42 -3.22
N ILE A 67 -11.92 7.46 -2.53
CA ILE A 67 -11.76 7.47 -1.08
C ILE A 67 -10.29 7.63 -0.71
N PRO A 68 -9.94 8.55 0.21
CA PRO A 68 -8.56 8.68 0.69
C PRO A 68 -8.05 7.36 1.27
N THR A 69 -6.90 6.88 0.83
CA THR A 69 -6.47 5.53 1.20
C THR A 69 -6.08 5.37 2.67
N GLU A 70 -5.74 6.47 3.34
CA GLU A 70 -5.46 6.50 4.78
C GLU A 70 -6.70 6.36 5.66
N THR A 71 -7.92 6.40 5.11
CA THR A 71 -9.14 6.12 5.87
C THR A 71 -9.61 4.67 5.74
N MET A 72 -8.93 3.88 4.90
CA MET A 72 -9.31 2.50 4.62
C MET A 72 -8.46 1.53 5.44
N LEU A 73 -9.09 0.78 6.32
CA LEU A 73 -8.49 -0.38 6.98
C LEU A 73 -8.91 -1.64 6.23
N ILE A 74 -7.95 -2.24 5.51
CA ILE A 74 -8.13 -3.52 4.83
C ILE A 74 -7.38 -4.55 5.69
N GLY A 75 -7.96 -4.80 6.86
CA GLY A 75 -7.21 -4.85 8.11
C GLY A 75 -6.82 -6.23 8.62
N ASN A 76 -7.13 -7.32 7.92
CA ASN A 76 -6.85 -8.67 8.42
C ASN A 76 -5.73 -9.42 7.69
N LEU A 77 -4.75 -8.68 7.17
CA LEU A 77 -3.50 -9.30 6.72
C LEU A 77 -2.69 -9.77 7.93
N HIS A 78 -2.27 -11.03 7.94
CA HIS A 78 -1.55 -11.65 9.04
C HIS A 78 -0.04 -11.40 8.90
N ALA A 79 0.57 -10.72 9.87
CA ALA A 79 1.97 -10.35 9.78
C ALA A 79 2.91 -11.56 9.65
N GLU A 80 2.56 -12.70 10.24
CA GLU A 80 3.37 -13.92 10.24
C GLU A 80 3.19 -14.82 9.01
N THR A 81 2.21 -14.56 8.15
CA THR A 81 1.98 -15.43 6.99
C THR A 81 2.96 -15.06 5.86
N PRO A 82 3.76 -16.00 5.33
CA PRO A 82 4.71 -15.70 4.24
C PRO A 82 4.05 -15.63 2.86
N PRO A 83 4.63 -14.92 1.87
CA PRO A 83 5.77 -14.02 2.02
C PRO A 83 5.36 -12.73 2.77
N ILE A 84 6.16 -12.33 3.76
CA ILE A 84 5.83 -11.18 4.62
C ILE A 84 5.94 -9.85 3.86
N GLU A 85 6.76 -9.82 2.80
CA GLU A 85 7.00 -8.63 2.02
C GLU A 85 5.77 -8.19 1.23
N GLU A 86 4.98 -9.16 0.74
CA GLU A 86 3.74 -8.88 0.03
C GLU A 86 2.68 -8.27 0.96
N ARG A 87 2.62 -8.74 2.21
CA ARG A 87 1.66 -8.24 3.19
C ARG A 87 2.02 -6.83 3.63
N LEU A 88 3.29 -6.57 3.90
CA LEU A 88 3.77 -5.21 4.16
C LEU A 88 3.49 -4.27 3.00
N ALA A 89 3.90 -4.65 1.79
CA ALA A 89 3.72 -3.82 0.62
C ALA A 89 2.24 -3.55 0.32
N THR A 90 1.36 -4.53 0.55
CA THR A 90 -0.10 -4.36 0.42
C THR A 90 -0.62 -3.38 1.48
N ALA A 91 -0.24 -3.55 2.75
CA ALA A 91 -0.67 -2.69 3.84
C ALA A 91 -0.23 -1.22 3.66
N MET A 92 0.91 -0.96 3.01
CA MET A 92 1.39 0.40 2.69
C MET A 92 0.48 1.17 1.73
N GLY A 93 -0.40 0.48 1.00
CA GLY A 93 -1.35 1.10 0.07
C GLY A 93 -2.46 1.90 0.76
N SER A 94 -2.77 1.58 2.01
CA SER A 94 -3.86 2.18 2.79
C SER A 94 -3.35 2.70 4.14
N ALA A 95 -4.22 2.77 5.16
CA ALA A 95 -3.81 2.79 6.56
C ALA A 95 -3.25 1.41 6.93
N PRO A 96 -1.92 1.27 7.17
CA PRO A 96 -1.33 -0.04 7.40
C PRO A 96 -1.69 -0.57 8.80
N LEU A 97 -2.29 -1.75 8.83
CA LEU A 97 -2.59 -2.52 10.04
C LEU A 97 -2.35 -4.00 9.74
N PHE A 98 -1.85 -4.75 10.73
CA PHE A 98 -1.72 -6.19 10.66
C PHE A 98 -2.47 -6.86 11.80
N LEU A 99 -2.93 -8.07 11.55
CA LEU A 99 -3.35 -9.04 12.56
C LEU A 99 -2.32 -10.16 12.71
N GLY A 100 -2.67 -11.13 13.55
CA GLY A 100 -1.91 -12.35 13.73
C GLY A 100 -1.06 -12.36 15.00
N ASP A 101 -0.26 -13.41 15.15
CA ASP A 101 0.57 -13.64 16.33
C ASP A 101 2.04 -13.32 16.02
N LEU A 102 2.45 -12.09 16.38
CA LEU A 102 3.82 -11.60 16.16
C LEU A 102 4.90 -12.47 16.83
N ARG A 103 4.56 -13.31 17.81
CA ARG A 103 5.51 -14.26 18.43
C ARG A 103 5.94 -15.38 17.48
N LYS A 104 5.21 -15.60 16.40
CA LYS A 104 5.53 -16.57 15.36
C LYS A 104 6.55 -16.04 14.34
N LEU A 105 6.81 -14.74 14.33
CA LEU A 105 7.86 -14.15 13.50
C LEU A 105 9.23 -14.60 13.99
N THR A 106 10.08 -15.04 13.06
CA THR A 106 11.50 -15.27 13.32
C THR A 106 12.20 -13.95 13.67
N PRO A 107 13.37 -13.99 14.35
CA PRO A 107 14.13 -12.78 14.64
C PRO A 107 14.47 -11.96 13.38
N ALA A 108 14.80 -12.62 12.26
CA ALA A 108 15.10 -11.95 11.00
C ALA A 108 13.89 -11.22 10.41
N GLU A 109 12.69 -11.81 10.50
CA GLU A 109 11.45 -11.17 10.04
C GLU A 109 11.07 -9.99 10.94
N GLN A 110 11.28 -10.09 12.25
CA GLN A 110 11.08 -8.97 13.18
C GLN A 110 12.01 -7.80 12.88
N ASP A 111 13.29 -8.07 12.65
CA ASP A 111 14.28 -7.06 12.27
C ASP A 111 13.91 -6.40 10.94
N TRP A 112 13.51 -7.22 9.94
CA TRP A 112 13.08 -6.75 8.63
C TRP A 112 11.84 -5.86 8.73
N TYR A 113 10.78 -6.30 9.41
CA TYR A 113 9.59 -5.48 9.65
C TYR A 113 9.95 -4.19 10.39
N GLY A 114 10.77 -4.27 11.44
CA GLY A 114 11.20 -3.12 12.21
C GLY A 114 11.94 -2.10 11.35
N GLU A 115 12.84 -2.54 10.48
CA GLU A 115 13.54 -1.70 9.51
C GLU A 115 12.56 -1.01 8.57
N LYS A 116 11.68 -1.77 7.90
CA LYS A 116 10.77 -1.20 6.89
C LYS A 116 9.70 -0.31 7.51
N ILE A 117 9.19 -0.64 8.69
CA ILE A 117 8.22 0.21 9.41
C ILE A 117 8.88 1.53 9.84
N ARG A 118 10.11 1.51 10.38
CA ARG A 118 10.84 2.75 10.73
C ARG A 118 11.09 3.61 9.50
N TRP A 119 11.54 3.00 8.40
CA TRP A 119 11.70 3.68 7.12
C TRP A 119 10.39 4.33 6.67
N PHE A 120 9.29 3.57 6.63
CA PHE A 120 8.01 4.07 6.13
C PHE A 120 7.46 5.22 6.98
N LYS A 121 7.60 5.14 8.31
CA LYS A 121 7.23 6.22 9.22
C LYS A 121 8.06 7.49 8.97
N GLN A 122 9.37 7.37 8.84
CA GLN A 122 10.25 8.51 8.53
C GLN A 122 9.94 9.12 7.17
N PHE A 123 9.71 8.27 6.16
CA PHE A 123 9.36 8.67 4.82
C PHE A 123 8.03 9.46 4.78
N ARG A 124 6.97 8.92 5.40
CA ARG A 124 5.66 9.55 5.49
C ARG A 124 5.64 10.86 6.29
N ALA A 125 6.56 11.03 7.23
CA ALA A 125 6.68 12.28 7.98
C ALA A 125 7.22 13.43 7.10
N GLY A 126 7.99 13.11 6.05
CA GLY A 126 8.60 14.10 5.16
C GLY A 126 7.93 14.24 3.79
N VAL A 127 7.17 13.24 3.35
CA VAL A 127 6.57 13.21 2.01
C VAL A 127 5.04 13.04 2.11
N PRO A 128 4.24 13.97 1.56
CA PRO A 128 2.78 13.91 1.63
C PRO A 128 2.21 12.92 0.60
N ILE A 129 2.44 11.62 0.82
CA ILE A 129 2.08 10.54 -0.10
C ILE A 129 0.57 10.31 -0.27
N SER A 130 -0.26 11.03 0.48
CA SER A 130 -1.73 10.95 0.39
C SER A 130 -2.32 11.92 -0.64
N GLU A 131 -1.51 12.77 -1.28
CA GLU A 131 -2.01 13.72 -2.28
C GLU A 131 -2.38 13.07 -3.62
N GLY A 132 -1.92 11.85 -3.88
CA GLY A 132 -2.23 11.10 -5.09
C GLY A 132 -2.09 9.59 -4.91
N PHE A 133 -3.04 8.85 -5.47
CA PHE A 133 -3.01 7.39 -5.56
C PHE A 133 -3.25 6.97 -7.01
N PHE A 134 -2.35 6.18 -7.58
CA PHE A 134 -2.40 5.75 -8.98
C PHE A 134 -2.30 4.23 -9.03
N PRO A 135 -3.40 3.51 -9.29
CA PRO A 135 -3.31 2.07 -9.49
C PRO A 135 -2.59 1.75 -10.82
N LEU A 136 -1.80 0.69 -10.82
CA LEU A 136 -0.88 0.30 -11.91
C LEU A 136 -1.11 -1.15 -12.34
N GLY A 137 -0.68 -1.47 -13.56
CA GLY A 137 -0.77 -2.83 -14.09
C GLY A 137 -2.22 -3.31 -14.21
N ASN A 138 -2.46 -4.57 -13.86
CA ASN A 138 -3.79 -5.20 -13.95
C ASN A 138 -4.71 -4.85 -12.77
N TRP A 139 -4.70 -3.59 -12.34
CA TRP A 139 -5.39 -3.14 -11.12
C TRP A 139 -6.91 -3.33 -11.14
N GLN A 140 -7.54 -3.33 -12.31
CA GLN A 140 -9.00 -3.53 -12.42
C GLN A 140 -9.40 -4.93 -11.97
N GLN A 141 -8.51 -5.90 -12.20
CA GLN A 141 -8.70 -7.30 -11.83
C GLN A 141 -7.33 -7.96 -11.58
N PRO A 142 -6.71 -7.74 -10.41
CA PRO A 142 -5.42 -8.33 -10.08
C PRO A 142 -5.50 -9.86 -10.13
N GLY A 143 -4.79 -10.47 -11.08
CA GLY A 143 -4.76 -11.92 -11.30
C GLY A 143 -3.55 -12.59 -10.67
N ALA A 144 -3.64 -13.91 -10.45
CA ALA A 144 -2.54 -14.71 -9.89
C ALA A 144 -1.27 -14.66 -10.75
N VAL A 145 -1.43 -14.62 -12.08
CA VAL A 145 -0.33 -14.71 -13.05
C VAL A 145 -0.10 -13.40 -13.81
N THR A 146 -0.58 -12.28 -13.26
CA THR A 146 -0.48 -10.94 -13.84
C THR A 146 0.09 -9.99 -12.82
N TRP A 147 0.88 -9.01 -13.23
CA TRP A 147 1.39 -8.01 -12.30
C TRP A 147 0.37 -6.89 -12.04
N ASP A 148 0.41 -6.34 -10.85
CA ASP A 148 -0.35 -5.17 -10.42
C ASP A 148 0.52 -4.28 -9.52
N GLY A 149 0.01 -3.11 -9.16
CA GLY A 149 0.74 -2.20 -8.28
C GLY A 149 0.00 -0.90 -8.04
N PHE A 150 0.65 0.00 -7.33
CA PHE A 150 0.16 1.35 -7.12
C PHE A 150 1.30 2.33 -6.91
N ALA A 151 1.04 3.62 -7.17
CA ALA A 151 1.89 4.71 -6.74
C ALA A 151 1.15 5.59 -5.73
N ARG A 152 1.86 6.02 -4.69
CA ARG A 152 1.39 7.01 -3.71
C ARG A 152 2.34 8.20 -3.76
N LEU A 153 1.85 9.33 -4.27
CA LEU A 153 2.71 10.45 -4.66
C LEU A 153 2.21 11.77 -4.08
N SER A 154 3.16 12.62 -3.70
CA SER A 154 2.92 14.04 -3.56
C SER A 154 2.68 14.70 -4.93
N ARG A 155 2.10 15.90 -4.93
CA ARG A 155 1.98 16.76 -6.12
C ARG A 155 3.32 17.16 -6.71
N GLN A 156 4.40 17.07 -5.93
CA GLN A 156 5.77 17.37 -6.37
C GLN A 156 6.50 16.15 -6.95
N GLY A 157 5.86 14.97 -6.97
CA GLY A 157 6.41 13.75 -7.58
C GLY A 157 7.23 12.88 -6.61
N GLU A 158 7.53 13.37 -5.41
CA GLU A 158 8.08 12.52 -4.35
C GLU A 158 7.02 11.55 -3.85
N GLY A 159 7.41 10.32 -3.55
CA GLY A 159 6.45 9.29 -3.16
C GLY A 159 7.01 7.89 -3.26
N LEU A 160 6.12 6.92 -3.35
CA LEU A 160 6.51 5.53 -3.52
C LEU A 160 5.72 4.85 -4.65
N VAL A 161 6.34 3.84 -5.25
CA VAL A 161 5.67 2.93 -6.19
C VAL A 161 5.83 1.51 -5.65
N VAL A 162 4.74 0.77 -5.54
CA VAL A 162 4.73 -0.63 -5.13
C VAL A 162 4.31 -1.49 -6.30
N LEU A 163 5.07 -2.54 -6.56
CA LEU A 163 4.87 -3.46 -7.67
C LEU A 163 4.74 -4.88 -7.12
N PHE A 164 3.72 -5.60 -7.58
CA PHE A 164 3.47 -7.00 -7.25
C PHE A 164 3.59 -7.81 -8.53
N LYS A 165 4.60 -8.68 -8.58
CA LYS A 165 4.78 -9.65 -9.66
C LYS A 165 3.69 -10.72 -9.64
N ASN A 166 3.15 -11.02 -8.46
CA ASN A 166 2.36 -12.23 -8.19
C ASN A 166 3.14 -13.46 -8.72
N ASP A 167 2.52 -14.33 -9.49
CA ASP A 167 3.15 -15.46 -10.17
C ASP A 167 3.39 -15.20 -11.67
N ALA A 168 3.39 -13.94 -12.10
CA ALA A 168 3.66 -13.60 -13.49
C ALA A 168 5.10 -13.99 -13.88
N PRO A 169 5.32 -14.62 -15.05
CA PRO A 169 6.65 -15.03 -15.52
C PRO A 169 7.44 -13.86 -16.12
N ILE A 170 7.59 -12.77 -15.35
CA ILE A 170 8.25 -11.53 -15.77
C ILE A 170 9.40 -11.17 -14.82
N ALA A 171 10.41 -10.48 -15.34
CA ALA A 171 11.52 -9.95 -14.54
C ALA A 171 11.44 -8.42 -14.33
N GLN A 172 10.68 -7.74 -15.19
CA GLN A 172 10.56 -6.29 -15.19
C GLN A 172 9.18 -5.86 -15.69
N VAL A 173 8.81 -4.63 -15.36
CA VAL A 173 7.59 -3.96 -15.82
C VAL A 173 7.90 -2.54 -16.25
N GLU A 174 7.05 -1.98 -17.09
CA GLU A 174 7.08 -0.55 -17.41
C GLU A 174 6.13 0.19 -16.46
N VAL A 175 6.67 1.15 -15.70
CA VAL A 175 5.91 2.03 -14.82
C VAL A 175 5.71 3.36 -15.52
N LYS A 176 4.45 3.67 -15.84
CA LYS A 176 4.06 4.89 -16.54
C LYS A 176 3.12 5.74 -15.68
N LEU A 177 3.48 7.00 -15.48
CA LEU A 177 2.74 7.97 -14.67
C LEU A 177 2.42 9.20 -15.52
N PRO A 178 1.30 9.23 -16.26
CA PRO A 178 1.05 10.23 -17.31
C PRO A 178 1.00 11.69 -16.83
N ALA A 179 0.66 11.93 -15.56
CA ALA A 179 0.56 13.25 -14.95
C ALA A 179 1.74 13.58 -14.01
N PHE A 180 2.87 12.88 -14.13
CA PHE A 180 4.03 13.10 -13.27
C PHE A 180 4.64 14.49 -13.49
N PRO A 181 5.05 15.23 -12.44
CA PRO A 181 5.57 16.59 -12.57
C PRO A 181 6.98 16.63 -13.17
N ASP A 182 7.37 17.78 -13.72
CA ASP A 182 8.74 18.01 -14.17
C ASP A 182 9.73 18.06 -13.00
N GLY A 183 10.98 17.71 -13.29
CA GLY A 183 12.05 17.66 -12.29
C GLY A 183 13.00 16.50 -12.54
N SER A 184 13.95 16.35 -11.63
CA SER A 184 14.88 15.24 -11.52
C SER A 184 14.55 14.48 -10.24
N PHE A 185 14.52 13.16 -10.30
CA PHE A 185 14.05 12.32 -9.21
C PHE A 185 14.98 11.13 -9.00
N HIS A 186 15.49 11.00 -7.79
CA HIS A 186 16.29 9.88 -7.32
C HIS A 186 15.36 8.72 -6.96
N VAL A 187 15.63 7.56 -7.54
CA VAL A 187 14.85 6.34 -7.30
C VAL A 187 15.72 5.28 -6.63
N ARG A 188 15.21 4.70 -5.56
CA ARG A 188 15.88 3.66 -4.77
C ARG A 188 14.92 2.50 -4.52
N SER A 189 15.42 1.27 -4.64
CA SER A 189 14.71 0.08 -4.18
C SER A 189 14.77 0.03 -2.65
N VAL A 190 13.61 0.00 -2.00
CA VAL A 190 13.48 -0.17 -0.55
C VAL A 190 13.73 -1.61 -0.15
N MET A 191 13.51 -2.55 -1.07
CA MET A 191 13.76 -3.97 -0.86
C MET A 191 15.26 -4.25 -0.69
N THR A 192 16.09 -3.66 -1.56
CA THR A 192 17.53 -3.94 -1.64
C THR A 192 18.43 -2.78 -1.18
N SER A 193 17.85 -1.63 -0.85
CA SER A 193 18.55 -0.35 -0.61
C SER A 193 19.40 0.16 -1.78
N GLN A 194 19.31 -0.45 -2.96
CA GLN A 194 20.09 -0.04 -4.13
C GLN A 194 19.49 1.20 -4.80
N THR A 195 20.35 2.17 -5.11
CA THR A 195 19.99 3.30 -5.98
C THR A 195 19.82 2.80 -7.40
N LEU A 196 18.63 2.97 -7.96
CA LEU A 196 18.31 2.53 -9.32
C LEU A 196 18.66 3.59 -10.38
N GLY A 197 18.73 4.86 -9.96
CA GLY A 197 19.19 5.94 -10.81
C GLY A 197 18.45 7.26 -10.55
N THR A 198 18.62 8.17 -11.50
CA THR A 198 17.93 9.45 -11.53
C THR A 198 17.10 9.54 -12.80
N PHE A 199 15.83 9.88 -12.66
CA PHE A 199 14.87 9.94 -13.76
C PHE A 199 14.24 11.33 -13.82
N SER A 200 13.97 11.81 -15.03
CA SER A 200 13.21 13.03 -15.22
C SER A 200 11.71 12.77 -15.13
N GLY A 201 10.95 13.82 -14.86
CA GLY A 201 9.49 13.74 -14.94
C GLY A 201 8.97 13.27 -16.31
N GLU A 202 9.65 13.66 -17.39
CA GLU A 202 9.34 13.19 -18.75
C GLU A 202 9.54 11.68 -18.90
N GLN A 203 10.60 11.12 -18.29
CA GLN A 203 10.82 9.68 -18.28
C GLN A 203 9.71 8.94 -17.55
N PHE A 204 9.25 9.42 -16.38
CA PHE A 204 8.09 8.83 -15.70
C PHE A 204 6.79 8.89 -16.53
N ARG A 205 6.56 10.01 -17.22
CA ARG A 205 5.39 10.16 -18.11
C ARG A 205 5.43 9.23 -19.31
N ARG A 206 6.62 8.98 -19.87
CA ARG A 206 6.82 8.05 -21.00
C ARG A 206 6.76 6.60 -20.55
N GLY A 207 7.35 6.29 -19.41
CA GLY A 207 7.54 4.95 -18.87
C GLY A 207 8.98 4.74 -18.42
N ILE A 208 9.18 4.23 -17.20
CA ILE A 208 10.49 3.74 -16.74
C ILE A 208 10.43 2.22 -16.53
N THR A 209 11.53 1.52 -16.81
CA THR A 209 11.64 0.10 -16.52
C THR A 209 11.97 -0.11 -15.04
N ALA A 210 11.14 -0.88 -14.35
CA ALA A 210 11.38 -1.33 -12.98
C ALA A 210 11.59 -2.85 -12.98
N HIS A 211 12.63 -3.30 -12.29
CA HIS A 211 12.98 -4.72 -12.15
C HIS A 211 12.48 -5.24 -10.80
N PHE A 212 12.02 -6.50 -10.77
CA PHE A 212 11.80 -7.19 -9.51
C PHE A 212 13.15 -7.72 -8.98
N PRO A 213 13.52 -7.45 -7.72
CA PRO A 213 14.73 -7.99 -7.13
C PRO A 213 14.75 -9.52 -7.16
N GLU A 214 15.93 -10.11 -7.33
CA GLU A 214 16.08 -11.56 -7.32
C GLU A 214 15.55 -12.16 -6.00
N GLY A 215 14.77 -13.23 -6.11
CA GLY A 215 14.13 -13.86 -4.94
C GLY A 215 12.88 -13.16 -4.42
N HIS A 216 12.53 -11.96 -4.91
CA HIS A 216 11.36 -11.22 -4.44
C HIS A 216 10.25 -11.16 -5.50
N LYS A 217 9.00 -11.30 -5.04
CA LYS A 217 7.79 -11.07 -5.86
C LYS A 217 7.27 -9.63 -5.78
N VAL A 218 7.95 -8.79 -5.00
CA VAL A 218 7.54 -7.43 -4.69
C VAL A 218 8.73 -6.51 -4.89
N GLU A 219 8.46 -5.32 -5.43
CA GLU A 219 9.40 -4.21 -5.44
C GLU A 219 8.70 -2.97 -4.87
N ILE A 220 9.44 -2.19 -4.08
CA ILE A 220 9.00 -0.92 -3.50
C ILE A 220 10.05 0.12 -3.88
N LEU A 221 9.67 1.06 -4.73
CA LEU A 221 10.50 2.16 -5.17
C LEU A 221 10.22 3.38 -4.30
N GLU A 222 11.24 3.92 -3.63
CA GLU A 222 11.21 5.26 -3.06
C GLU A 222 11.62 6.26 -4.14
N ILE A 223 10.83 7.33 -4.29
CA ILE A 223 11.09 8.43 -5.23
C ILE A 223 11.28 9.71 -4.41
N ARG A 224 12.46 10.33 -4.55
CA ARG A 224 12.81 11.63 -3.95
C ARG A 224 13.23 12.60 -5.02
N ARG A 225 13.02 13.89 -4.80
CA ARG A 225 13.52 14.93 -5.69
C ARG A 225 15.01 15.15 -5.43
#